data_AF-Q0CEP9-F1
#
_entry.id   AF-Q0CEP9-F1
#
_cell.length_a   1.000
_cell.length_b   1.000
_cell.length_c   1.000
_cell.angle_alpha   90.00
_cell.angle_beta   90.00
_cell.angle_gamma   90.00
#
_symmetry.space_group_name_H-M   'P 1'
#
loop_
_entity.id
_entity.type
_entity.pdbx_description
1 polymer ?
#
loop_
_entity_poly.entity_id
_entity_poly.type
_entity_poly.pdbx_seq_one_letter_code
_entity_poly.pdbx_strand_id
1 'polypeptide(L)'
;MSVTTYVPKPAMENKLVVCIYIDNTNLWIEGRKTYAKKKGLDTRTDPTWRFDVGRLKTTLLKKITLPSENVEVKTNLYGSRPPPVDTVWEAIKCHEVYIHTSKRSTWTGGEKGVDQQPTADAAFQVSADYYTEVSSEYIIVSGDRDLLSAVNKIADSGFPVHVWSWKDSLASAYYKGEQKDRIHVHLLDEYIEDIGFCETTFRVDRSTIDPHSIVVIDPLPKADAIDELVSKLKTPVYRYECRTKRPNASNRDLVIIPALARMMKPADLEDLFSACESET
;
A
#
# COMPACT_ATOMS: atom_id res chain seq x y z
N MET A 1 36.47 18.34 48.77
CA MET A 1 35.84 18.90 47.55
C MET A 1 35.90 17.82 46.48
N SER A 2 34.76 17.25 46.11
CA SER A 2 34.67 16.23 45.06
C SER A 2 34.58 16.94 43.72
N VAL A 3 35.61 16.79 42.88
CA VAL A 3 35.61 17.31 41.51
C VAL A 3 34.89 16.27 40.65
N THR A 4 33.63 16.54 40.33
CA THR A 4 32.87 15.73 39.38
C THR A 4 33.45 16.02 37.99
N THR A 5 34.26 15.12 37.47
CA THR A 5 34.76 15.19 36.09
C THR A 5 33.57 15.08 35.14
N TYR A 6 33.28 16.16 34.42
CA TYR A 6 32.35 16.15 33.29
C TYR A 6 32.86 15.14 32.27
N VAL A 7 32.12 14.05 32.09
CA VAL A 7 32.34 13.12 30.99
C VAL A 7 31.57 13.69 29.80
N PRO A 8 32.26 14.19 28.75
CA PRO A 8 31.57 14.65 27.56
C PRO A 8 30.76 13.49 26.97
N LYS A 9 29.47 13.77 26.69
CA LYS A 9 28.59 12.87 25.94
C LYS A 9 29.34 12.53 24.63
N PRO A 10 29.49 11.24 24.27
CA PRO A 10 30.18 10.88 23.03
C PRO A 10 29.55 11.65 21.88
N ALA A 11 30.38 12.25 21.03
CA ALA A 11 29.91 12.94 19.84
C ALA A 11 28.98 11.97 19.10
N MET A 12 27.68 12.29 19.06
CA MET A 12 26.74 11.47 18.32
C MET A 12 27.24 11.45 16.88
N GLU A 13 27.51 10.25 16.36
CA GLU A 13 27.63 10.03 14.93
C GLU A 13 26.53 10.85 14.25
N ASN A 14 26.87 11.58 13.17
CA ASN A 14 25.90 12.26 12.31
C ASN A 14 24.98 11.21 11.67
N LYS A 15 24.07 10.69 12.47
CA LYS A 15 23.16 9.61 12.15
C LYS A 15 21.77 10.20 12.18
N LEU A 16 21.15 10.21 11.01
CA LEU A 16 19.77 10.63 10.83
C LEU A 16 18.87 9.41 11.05
N VAL A 17 17.84 9.56 11.87
CA VAL A 17 16.81 8.54 12.04
C VAL A 17 15.56 8.97 11.26
N VAL A 18 15.15 8.16 10.29
CA VAL A 18 13.91 8.37 9.54
C VAL A 18 12.84 7.42 10.05
N CYS A 19 11.77 7.97 10.62
CA CYS A 19 10.66 7.19 11.16
C CYS A 19 9.47 7.25 10.20
N ILE A 20 9.11 6.11 9.60
CA ILE A 20 8.01 5.97 8.64
C ILE A 20 6.84 5.26 9.30
N TYR A 21 5.64 5.85 9.21
CA TYR A 21 4.39 5.30 9.71
C TYR A 21 3.41 5.17 8.56
N ILE A 22 3.00 3.95 8.23
CA ILE A 22 2.18 3.64 7.07
C ILE A 22 0.83 3.09 7.51
N ASP A 23 -0.24 3.80 7.16
CA ASP A 23 -1.60 3.29 7.27
C ASP A 23 -1.91 2.42 6.05
N ASN A 24 -1.77 1.10 6.21
CA ASN A 24 -1.93 0.12 5.14
C ASN A 24 -3.34 0.15 4.55
N THR A 25 -4.37 0.33 5.40
CA THR A 25 -5.76 0.28 4.97
C THR A 25 -6.09 1.50 4.12
N ASN A 26 -5.73 2.71 4.58
CA ASN A 26 -5.93 3.94 3.81
C ASN A 26 -5.14 3.90 2.49
N LEU A 27 -3.85 3.54 2.57
CA LEU A 27 -2.97 3.45 1.40
C LEU A 27 -3.52 2.48 0.35
N TRP A 28 -3.93 1.28 0.77
CA TRP A 28 -4.39 0.24 -0.15
C TRP A 28 -5.76 0.56 -0.76
N ILE A 29 -6.75 0.94 0.06
CA ILE A 29 -8.12 1.19 -0.42
C ILE A 29 -8.15 2.37 -1.37
N GLU A 30 -7.49 3.47 -1.01
CA GLU A 30 -7.48 4.67 -1.84
C GLU A 30 -6.59 4.49 -3.07
N GLY A 31 -5.47 3.78 -2.96
CA GLY A 31 -4.62 3.45 -4.11
C GLY A 31 -5.36 2.68 -5.20
N ARG A 32 -6.22 1.72 -4.82
CA ARG A 32 -7.08 0.99 -5.78
C ARG A 32 -8.08 1.90 -6.50
N LYS A 33 -8.60 2.93 -5.83
CA LYS A 33 -9.49 3.93 -6.45
C LYS A 33 -8.71 4.83 -7.40
N THR A 34 -7.57 5.35 -6.94
CA THR A 34 -6.70 6.23 -7.73
C THR A 34 -6.21 5.53 -8.99
N TYR A 35 -5.82 4.25 -8.89
CA TYR A 35 -5.36 3.46 -10.04
C TYR A 35 -6.48 3.23 -11.06
N ALA A 36 -7.68 2.82 -10.60
CA ALA A 36 -8.83 2.63 -11.48
C ALA A 36 -9.19 3.92 -12.25
N LYS A 37 -9.20 5.06 -11.55
CA LYS A 37 -9.43 6.38 -12.15
C LYS A 37 -8.35 6.73 -13.18
N LYS A 38 -7.07 6.50 -12.86
CA LYS A 38 -5.94 6.76 -13.76
C LYS A 38 -6.00 5.90 -15.03
N LYS A 39 -6.41 4.64 -14.92
CA LYS A 39 -6.53 3.71 -16.07
C LYS A 39 -7.86 3.82 -16.83
N GLY A 40 -8.79 4.64 -16.36
CA GLY A 40 -10.10 4.82 -17.00
C GLY A 40 -10.93 3.53 -17.01
N LEU A 41 -10.83 2.73 -15.95
CA LEU A 41 -11.60 1.49 -15.80
C LEU A 41 -13.08 1.82 -15.55
N ASP A 42 -13.97 0.92 -15.96
CA ASP A 42 -15.42 1.09 -15.77
C ASP A 42 -15.87 0.84 -14.31
N THR A 43 -14.92 0.57 -13.41
CA THR A 43 -15.16 0.26 -12.00
C THR A 43 -14.55 1.32 -11.09
N ARG A 44 -15.13 1.52 -9.91
CA ARG A 44 -14.64 2.53 -8.94
C ARG A 44 -13.27 2.17 -8.33
N THR A 45 -12.90 0.88 -8.34
CA THR A 45 -11.68 0.38 -7.71
C THR A 45 -11.11 -0.76 -8.52
N ASP A 46 -9.78 -0.79 -8.68
CA ASP A 46 -9.11 -1.95 -9.25
C ASP A 46 -8.76 -2.95 -8.14
N PRO A 47 -9.39 -4.13 -8.05
CA PRO A 47 -9.04 -5.17 -7.08
C PRO A 47 -7.71 -5.87 -7.34
N THR A 48 -7.13 -5.74 -8.54
CA THR A 48 -5.86 -6.36 -8.90
C THR A 48 -4.67 -5.54 -8.41
N TRP A 49 -4.84 -4.22 -8.26
CA TRP A 49 -3.76 -3.33 -7.84
C TRP A 49 -3.26 -3.63 -6.43
N ARG A 50 -1.94 -3.75 -6.30
CA ARG A 50 -1.17 -3.92 -5.07
C ARG A 50 -0.04 -2.90 -5.06
N PHE A 51 0.45 -2.56 -3.88
CA PHE A 51 1.68 -1.79 -3.76
C PHE A 51 2.80 -2.66 -3.21
N ASP A 52 4.02 -2.32 -3.60
CA ASP A 52 5.25 -2.90 -3.10
C ASP A 52 5.81 -1.98 -2.00
N VAL A 53 5.91 -2.51 -0.78
CA VAL A 53 6.42 -1.79 0.39
C VAL A 53 7.86 -1.33 0.21
N GLY A 54 8.72 -2.11 -0.45
CA GLY A 54 10.11 -1.75 -0.70
C GLY A 54 10.23 -0.60 -1.70
N ARG A 55 9.45 -0.64 -2.79
CA ARG A 55 9.38 0.46 -3.77
C ARG A 55 8.77 1.73 -3.16
N LEU A 56 7.75 1.57 -2.32
CA LEU A 56 7.18 2.66 -1.55
C LEU A 56 8.25 3.29 -0.64
N LYS A 57 8.89 2.51 0.24
CA LYS A 57 9.98 2.96 1.14
C LYS A 57 11.04 3.73 0.36
N THR A 58 11.50 3.18 -0.76
CA THR A 58 12.48 3.83 -1.65
C THR A 58 11.99 5.18 -2.17
N THR A 59 10.71 5.29 -2.53
CA THR A 59 10.11 6.53 -3.04
C THR A 59 9.97 7.59 -1.95
N LEU A 60 9.52 7.20 -0.75
CA LEU A 60 9.37 8.09 0.40
C LEU A 60 10.70 8.73 0.78
N LEU A 61 11.78 7.94 0.83
CA LEU A 61 13.11 8.38 1.24
C LEU A 61 13.74 9.40 0.26
N LYS A 62 13.27 9.50 -0.98
CA LYS A 62 13.77 10.51 -1.94
C LYS A 62 13.42 11.95 -1.56
N LYS A 63 12.46 12.15 -0.64
CA LYS A 63 11.97 13.48 -0.26
C LYS A 63 12.44 13.96 1.11
N ILE A 64 13.25 13.18 1.82
CA ILE A 64 13.84 13.62 3.09
C ILE A 64 14.70 14.86 2.85
N THR A 65 14.75 15.73 3.85
CA THR A 65 15.34 17.07 3.76
C THR A 65 16.62 17.18 4.56
N LEU A 66 16.79 16.38 5.62
CA LEU A 66 17.98 16.40 6.43
C LEU A 66 19.13 15.65 5.73
N PRO A 67 20.29 16.29 5.54
CA PRO A 67 21.44 15.63 4.93
C PRO A 67 22.09 14.67 5.92
N SER A 68 22.36 13.44 5.50
CA SER A 68 23.18 12.51 6.26
C SER A 68 23.77 11.42 5.35
N GLU A 69 25.01 11.02 5.64
CA GLU A 69 25.66 9.85 5.03
C GLU A 69 25.28 8.54 5.75
N ASN A 70 24.79 8.63 6.99
CA ASN A 70 24.34 7.51 7.80
C ASN A 70 22.86 7.70 8.16
N VAL A 71 21.99 6.91 7.53
CA VAL A 71 20.54 6.99 7.73
C VAL A 71 20.04 5.66 8.28
N GLU A 72 19.47 5.68 9.48
CA GLU A 72 18.69 4.57 10.03
C GLU A 72 17.22 4.78 9.68
N VAL A 73 16.58 3.77 9.07
CA VAL A 73 15.18 3.87 8.66
C VAL A 73 14.33 2.90 9.46
N LYS A 74 13.44 3.44 10.29
CA LYS A 74 12.45 2.67 11.06
C LYS A 74 11.12 2.73 10.33
N THR A 75 10.68 1.61 9.75
CA THR A 75 9.40 1.56 9.02
C THR A 75 8.36 0.79 9.80
N ASN A 76 7.22 1.41 10.07
CA ASN A 76 6.09 0.83 10.78
C ASN A 76 4.87 0.78 9.84
N LEU A 77 4.30 -0.41 9.67
CA LEU A 77 3.11 -0.64 8.85
C LEU A 77 1.96 -1.08 9.75
N TYR A 78 0.85 -0.34 9.68
CA TYR A 78 -0.32 -0.52 10.52
C TYR A 78 -1.50 -1.01 9.68
N GLY A 79 -2.17 -2.08 10.11
CA GLY A 79 -3.37 -2.56 9.43
C GLY A 79 -4.06 -3.74 10.11
N SER A 80 -5.18 -4.15 9.51
CA SER A 80 -5.94 -5.35 9.93
C SER A 80 -5.09 -6.63 9.93
N ARG A 81 -5.30 -7.51 10.91
CA ARG A 81 -4.62 -8.82 10.98
C ARG A 81 -4.91 -9.69 9.73
N PRO A 82 -3.89 -10.25 9.09
CA PRO A 82 -4.07 -11.15 7.95
C PRO A 82 -4.65 -12.52 8.30
N PRO A 83 -5.12 -13.28 7.30
CA PRO A 83 -5.40 -14.70 7.43
C PRO A 83 -4.16 -15.47 7.96
N PRO A 84 -4.34 -16.60 8.66
CA PRO A 84 -3.28 -17.28 9.42
C PRO A 84 -2.08 -17.84 8.62
N VAL A 85 -2.10 -17.77 7.28
CA VAL A 85 -1.02 -18.27 6.41
C VAL A 85 -0.61 -17.15 5.47
N ASP A 86 0.23 -16.21 5.94
CA ASP A 86 0.48 -15.00 5.16
C ASP A 86 1.96 -14.70 4.92
N THR A 87 2.45 -15.25 3.81
CA THR A 87 3.78 -15.01 3.23
C THR A 87 4.02 -13.54 2.88
N VAL A 88 2.97 -12.74 2.69
CA VAL A 88 3.07 -11.31 2.38
C VAL A 88 3.71 -10.54 3.55
N TRP A 89 3.32 -10.84 4.78
CA TRP A 89 3.84 -10.13 5.94
C TRP A 89 5.25 -10.56 6.32
N GLU A 90 5.59 -11.83 6.13
CA GLU A 90 6.98 -12.26 6.27
C GLU A 90 7.88 -11.59 5.23
N ALA A 91 7.42 -11.44 3.98
CA ALA A 91 8.14 -10.68 2.95
C ALA A 91 8.27 -9.17 3.31
N ILE A 92 7.27 -8.60 3.98
CA ILE A 92 7.33 -7.22 4.48
C ILE A 92 8.38 -7.09 5.61
N LYS A 93 8.46 -8.05 6.53
CA LYS A 93 9.51 -8.04 7.58
C LYS A 93 10.92 -8.09 7.00
N CYS A 94 11.12 -8.78 5.87
CA CYS A 94 12.42 -8.80 5.16
C CYS A 94 12.88 -7.40 4.70
N HIS A 95 12.00 -6.40 4.68
CA HIS A 95 12.32 -5.01 4.34
C HIS A 95 12.53 -4.11 5.58
N GLU A 96 12.76 -4.72 6.75
CA GLU A 96 12.91 -4.05 8.06
C GLU A 96 11.67 -3.23 8.43
N VAL A 97 10.49 -3.80 8.16
CA VAL A 97 9.20 -3.19 8.46
C VAL A 97 8.57 -3.89 9.66
N TYR A 98 8.30 -3.11 10.70
CA TYR A 98 7.58 -3.55 11.89
C TYR A 98 6.08 -3.50 11.62
N ILE A 99 5.41 -4.63 11.83
CA ILE A 99 4.01 -4.79 11.50
C ILE A 99 3.18 -4.75 12.79
N HIS A 100 2.22 -3.83 12.81
CA HIS A 100 1.25 -3.70 13.90
C HIS A 100 -0.11 -4.20 13.40
N THR A 101 -0.58 -5.30 13.97
CA THR A 101 -1.88 -5.89 13.60
C THR A 101 -2.87 -5.87 14.75
N SER A 102 -4.14 -5.72 14.40
CA SER A 102 -5.27 -5.72 15.33
C SER A 102 -6.37 -6.70 14.90
N LYS A 103 -7.19 -7.13 15.88
CA LYS A 103 -8.36 -7.97 15.62
C LYS A 103 -9.54 -7.06 15.20
N ARG A 104 -10.24 -7.42 14.11
CA ARG A 104 -11.53 -6.79 13.77
C ARG A 104 -12.60 -7.13 14.81
N SER A 105 -13.50 -6.18 15.08
CA SER A 105 -14.70 -6.41 15.89
C SER A 105 -15.55 -7.50 15.25
N THR A 106 -15.84 -8.56 16.01
CA THR A 106 -16.77 -9.62 15.59
C THR A 106 -18.23 -9.19 15.59
N TRP A 107 -18.57 -8.05 16.23
CA TRP A 107 -19.95 -7.59 16.40
C TRP A 107 -20.37 -6.52 15.38
N THR A 108 -19.44 -5.66 14.94
CA THR A 108 -19.73 -4.55 14.00
C THR A 108 -19.00 -4.67 12.67
N GLY A 109 -18.07 -5.62 12.54
CA GLY A 109 -17.16 -5.70 11.38
C GLY A 109 -16.14 -4.56 11.30
N GLY A 110 -16.24 -3.55 12.17
CA GLY A 110 -15.34 -2.40 12.24
C GLY A 110 -14.06 -2.68 13.03
N GLU A 111 -13.01 -1.94 12.73
CA GLU A 111 -11.78 -1.93 13.52
C GLU A 111 -12.08 -1.20 14.85
N LYS A 112 -11.75 -1.82 16.00
CA LYS A 112 -11.99 -1.20 17.32
C LYS A 112 -10.63 -0.93 17.96
N GLY A 113 -10.25 0.35 18.05
CA GLY A 113 -9.10 0.84 18.82
C GLY A 113 -7.73 0.83 18.12
N VAL A 114 -7.71 0.84 16.78
CA VAL A 114 -6.50 0.68 15.95
C VAL A 114 -6.09 1.99 15.30
N ASP A 115 -7.07 2.84 14.98
CA ASP A 115 -6.90 4.14 14.31
C ASP A 115 -5.98 5.10 15.08
N GLN A 116 -5.71 4.84 16.37
CA GLN A 116 -4.87 5.68 17.23
C GLN A 116 -3.45 5.13 17.46
N GLN A 117 -3.17 3.86 17.08
CA GLN A 117 -1.87 3.25 17.36
C GLN A 117 -0.70 3.94 16.61
N PRO A 118 -0.81 4.28 15.30
CA PRO A 118 0.24 5.02 14.62
C PRO A 118 0.49 6.38 15.30
N THR A 119 -0.57 7.06 15.73
CA THR A 119 -0.49 8.34 16.45
C THR A 119 0.25 8.21 17.78
N ALA A 120 -0.06 7.17 18.56
CA ALA A 120 0.57 6.93 19.86
C ALA A 120 2.07 6.59 19.71
N ASP A 121 2.41 5.69 18.79
CA ASP A 121 3.80 5.30 18.53
C ASP A 121 4.64 6.47 18.01
N ALA A 122 4.07 7.29 17.11
CA ALA A 122 4.72 8.51 16.64
C ALA A 122 4.96 9.49 17.78
N ALA A 123 3.96 9.75 18.63
CA ALA A 123 4.10 10.67 19.76
C ALA A 123 5.15 10.20 20.78
N PHE A 124 5.23 8.88 21.03
CA PHE A 124 6.25 8.31 21.90
C PHE A 124 7.65 8.47 21.30
N GLN A 125 7.82 8.16 20.01
CA GLN A 125 9.11 8.29 19.32
C GLN A 125 9.58 9.75 19.27
N VAL A 126 8.69 10.70 18.96
CA VAL A 126 9.00 12.14 18.98
C VAL A 126 9.49 12.58 20.33
N SER A 127 8.83 12.12 21.40
CA SER A 127 9.24 12.47 22.76
C SER A 127 10.63 11.90 23.06
N ALA A 128 10.89 10.64 22.72
CA ALA A 128 12.19 10.01 22.91
C ALA A 128 13.30 10.73 22.14
N ASP A 129 13.09 11.03 20.86
CA ASP A 129 14.05 11.72 19.99
C ASP A 129 14.34 13.13 20.50
N TYR A 130 13.32 13.86 20.95
CA TYR A 130 13.47 15.19 21.53
C TYR A 130 14.33 15.15 22.80
N TYR A 131 14.07 14.22 23.72
CA TYR A 131 14.84 14.10 24.97
C TYR A 131 16.27 13.58 24.76
N THR A 132 16.48 12.78 23.72
CA THR A 132 17.80 12.21 23.40
C THR A 132 18.61 13.08 22.44
N GLU A 133 18.00 14.13 21.89
CA GLU A 133 18.58 15.07 20.92
C GLU A 133 19.01 14.39 19.61
N VAL A 134 18.32 13.32 19.23
CA VAL A 134 18.58 12.60 17.98
C VAL A 134 18.08 13.43 16.79
N SER A 135 18.89 13.51 15.74
CA SER A 135 18.47 14.10 14.47
C SER A 135 17.48 13.17 13.78
N SER A 136 16.22 13.59 13.70
CA SER A 136 15.13 12.75 13.21
C SER A 136 14.25 13.46 12.18
N GLU A 137 13.74 12.67 11.24
CA GLU A 137 12.78 13.10 10.23
C GLU A 137 11.65 12.08 10.13
N TYR A 138 10.43 12.56 9.97
CA TYR A 138 9.23 11.73 10.08
C TYR A 138 8.49 11.65 8.76
N ILE A 139 7.95 10.48 8.45
CA ILE A 139 7.13 10.25 7.27
C ILE A 139 5.82 9.59 7.71
N ILE A 140 4.70 10.24 7.41
CA ILE A 140 3.35 9.74 7.65
C ILE A 140 2.72 9.43 6.29
N VAL A 141 2.34 8.17 6.07
CA VAL A 141 1.67 7.74 4.84
C VAL A 141 0.20 7.48 5.15
N SER A 142 -0.59 8.54 5.09
CA SER A 142 -2.06 8.51 5.18
C SER A 142 -2.63 9.88 4.77
N GLY A 143 -3.86 9.88 4.24
CA GLY A 143 -4.66 11.10 4.09
C GLY A 143 -5.59 11.39 5.26
N ASP A 144 -5.71 10.46 6.19
CA ASP A 144 -6.71 10.51 7.25
C ASP A 144 -6.45 11.66 8.23
N ARG A 145 -7.51 12.32 8.66
CA ARG A 145 -7.46 13.40 9.64
C ARG A 145 -7.04 12.88 11.02
N ASP A 146 -7.24 11.60 11.31
CA ASP A 146 -6.90 11.04 12.62
C ASP A 146 -5.39 11.09 12.93
N LEU A 147 -4.53 11.07 11.90
CA LEU A 147 -3.07 11.22 12.06
C LEU A 147 -2.59 12.68 12.13
N LEU A 148 -3.49 13.66 11.94
CA LEU A 148 -3.12 15.08 11.99
C LEU A 148 -2.54 15.48 13.34
N SER A 149 -3.05 14.88 14.42
CA SER A 149 -2.55 15.11 15.78
C SER A 149 -1.08 14.68 15.95
N ALA A 150 -0.68 13.57 15.33
CA ALA A 150 0.71 13.12 15.31
C ALA A 150 1.59 14.08 14.49
N VAL A 151 1.12 14.47 13.30
CA VAL A 151 1.84 15.41 12.42
C VAL A 151 2.10 16.75 13.11
N ASN A 152 1.08 17.32 13.74
CA ASN A 152 1.23 18.56 14.50
C ASN A 152 2.22 18.38 15.66
N LYS A 153 2.13 17.28 16.41
CA LYS A 153 3.04 16.99 17.53
C LYS A 153 4.50 16.90 17.08
N ILE A 154 4.77 16.26 15.94
CA ILE A 154 6.12 16.16 15.36
C ILE A 154 6.66 17.56 15.03
N ALA A 155 5.87 18.35 14.31
CA ALA A 155 6.26 19.68 13.87
C ALA A 155 6.38 20.69 15.03
N ASP A 156 5.50 20.61 16.04
CA ASP A 156 5.58 21.35 17.31
C ASP A 156 6.88 21.04 18.08
N SER A 157 7.33 19.79 18.02
CA SER A 157 8.58 19.34 18.61
C SER A 157 9.83 19.70 17.80
N GLY A 158 9.66 20.42 16.68
CA GLY A 158 10.76 20.98 15.89
C GLY A 158 11.30 20.07 14.78
N PHE A 159 10.75 18.87 14.61
CA PHE A 159 11.20 17.93 13.59
C PHE A 159 10.49 18.14 12.24
N PRO A 160 11.16 17.92 11.10
CA PRO A 160 10.50 17.87 9.79
C PRO A 160 9.58 16.65 9.69
N VAL A 161 8.42 16.84 9.06
CA VAL A 161 7.44 15.78 8.83
C VAL A 161 6.90 15.81 7.40
N HIS A 162 6.92 14.65 6.77
CA HIS A 162 6.47 14.42 5.40
C HIS A 162 5.16 13.66 5.41
N VAL A 163 4.09 14.30 4.97
CA VAL A 163 2.79 13.67 4.81
C VAL A 163 2.64 13.21 3.36
N TRP A 164 2.49 11.91 3.16
CA TRP A 164 2.26 11.29 1.86
C TRP A 164 0.85 10.76 1.79
N SER A 165 0.11 11.19 0.77
CA SER A 165 -1.29 10.82 0.63
C SER A 165 -1.73 10.77 -0.83
N TRP A 166 -2.85 10.09 -1.08
CA TRP A 166 -3.56 10.21 -2.34
C TRP A 166 -4.33 11.53 -2.36
N LYS A 167 -4.34 12.22 -3.50
CA LYS A 167 -4.97 13.53 -3.65
C LYS A 167 -6.43 13.55 -3.19
N ASP A 168 -7.19 12.53 -3.57
CA ASP A 168 -8.63 12.46 -3.30
C ASP A 168 -8.95 12.03 -1.84
N SER A 169 -7.95 11.57 -1.06
CA SER A 169 -8.12 11.16 0.34
C SER A 169 -7.45 12.09 1.35
N LEU A 170 -6.64 13.05 0.89
CA LEU A 170 -5.95 14.00 1.76
C LEU A 170 -6.91 14.99 2.41
N ALA A 171 -6.98 14.96 3.75
CA ALA A 171 -7.77 15.93 4.49
C ALA A 171 -7.22 17.37 4.31
N SER A 172 -8.10 18.33 3.96
CA SER A 172 -7.72 19.75 3.78
C SER A 172 -7.08 20.40 5.02
N ALA A 173 -7.23 19.78 6.20
CA ALA A 173 -6.64 20.24 7.44
C ALA A 173 -5.10 20.20 7.42
N TYR A 174 -4.47 19.32 6.62
CA TYR A 174 -3.02 19.27 6.49
C TYR A 174 -2.40 20.52 5.83
N TYR A 175 -3.22 21.36 5.17
CA TYR A 175 -2.78 22.65 4.62
C TYR A 175 -3.00 23.82 5.57
N LYS A 176 -3.64 23.59 6.72
CA LYS A 176 -4.05 24.61 7.69
C LYS A 176 -3.15 24.50 8.92
N GLY A 177 -2.28 25.48 9.12
CA GLY A 177 -1.41 25.54 10.30
C GLY A 177 -0.34 26.62 10.18
N GLU A 178 0.25 26.97 11.32
CA GLU A 178 1.34 27.96 11.42
C GLU A 178 2.71 27.34 11.09
N GLN A 179 2.85 26.02 11.14
CA GLN A 179 4.11 25.28 10.97
C GLN A 179 4.38 24.84 9.53
N LYS A 180 4.05 25.68 8.55
CA LYS A 180 4.16 25.33 7.12
C LYS A 180 5.58 24.97 6.68
N ASP A 181 6.59 25.49 7.39
CA ASP A 181 8.00 25.25 7.04
C ASP A 181 8.50 23.85 7.44
N ARG A 182 7.78 23.15 8.32
CA ARG A 182 8.16 21.80 8.80
C ARG A 182 7.26 20.68 8.28
N ILE A 183 6.07 21.01 7.79
CA ILE A 183 5.11 20.04 7.26
C ILE A 183 5.20 20.03 5.73
N HIS A 184 5.70 18.95 5.18
CA HIS A 184 5.87 18.76 3.73
C HIS A 184 4.84 17.77 3.21
N VAL A 185 3.92 18.22 2.36
CA VAL A 185 2.88 17.36 1.78
C VAL A 185 3.30 16.87 0.38
N HIS A 186 3.19 15.56 0.14
CA HIS A 186 3.54 14.89 -1.11
C HIS A 186 2.36 14.04 -1.59
N LEU A 187 2.10 14.04 -2.90
CA LEU A 187 1.01 13.27 -3.51
C LEU A 187 1.54 11.96 -4.09
N LEU A 188 0.94 10.85 -3.68
CA LEU A 188 1.29 9.51 -4.16
C LEU A 188 0.82 9.23 -5.60
N ASP A 189 -0.14 10.02 -6.10
CA ASP A 189 -0.70 9.91 -7.46
C ASP A 189 0.39 9.88 -8.55
N GLU A 190 1.45 10.68 -8.38
CA GLU A 190 2.58 10.76 -9.31
C GLU A 190 3.41 9.48 -9.36
N TYR A 191 3.38 8.69 -8.28
CA TYR A 191 4.23 7.51 -8.08
C TYR A 191 3.45 6.19 -8.14
N ILE A 192 2.16 6.23 -8.47
CA ILE A 192 1.25 5.07 -8.39
C ILE A 192 1.69 3.86 -9.23
N GLU A 193 2.40 4.10 -10.33
CA GLU A 193 2.95 3.04 -11.19
C GLU A 193 4.34 2.59 -10.73
N ASP A 194 5.11 3.46 -10.05
CA ASP A 194 6.42 3.12 -9.51
C ASP A 194 6.30 2.21 -8.29
N ILE A 195 5.35 2.53 -7.41
CA ILE A 195 5.11 1.79 -6.17
C ILE A 195 4.14 0.62 -6.34
N GLY A 196 3.38 0.62 -7.44
CA GLY A 196 2.25 -0.28 -7.66
C GLY A 196 2.51 -1.37 -8.70
N PHE A 197 1.73 -2.43 -8.63
CA PHE A 197 1.64 -3.46 -9.66
C PHE A 197 0.24 -4.11 -9.64
N CYS A 198 -0.15 -4.78 -10.72
CA CYS A 198 -1.38 -5.56 -10.75
C CYS A 198 -1.06 -7.04 -10.51
N GLU A 199 -1.67 -7.64 -9.49
CA GLU A 199 -1.68 -9.08 -9.32
C GLU A 199 -2.70 -9.66 -10.31
N THR A 200 -2.20 -10.37 -11.31
CA THR A 200 -3.02 -10.98 -12.35
C THR A 200 -3.29 -12.45 -12.08
N THR A 201 -2.71 -13.06 -11.04
CA THR A 201 -2.91 -14.50 -10.77
C THR A 201 -4.10 -14.75 -9.86
N PHE A 202 -5.01 -15.63 -10.28
CA PHE A 202 -6.12 -16.09 -9.46
C PHE A 202 -5.70 -17.27 -8.55
N ARG A 203 -6.06 -17.17 -7.27
CA ARG A 203 -5.75 -18.19 -6.26
C ARG A 203 -6.99 -18.97 -5.83
N VAL A 204 -7.16 -20.16 -6.39
CA VAL A 204 -8.28 -21.07 -6.10
C VAL A 204 -8.32 -21.57 -4.65
N ASP A 205 -7.19 -21.55 -3.93
CA ASP A 205 -7.13 -21.91 -2.52
C ASP A 205 -7.71 -20.83 -1.59
N ARG A 206 -7.95 -19.63 -2.12
CA ARG A 206 -8.46 -18.46 -1.37
C ARG A 206 -9.68 -17.82 -2.01
N SER A 207 -10.14 -18.30 -3.16
CA SER A 207 -11.21 -17.68 -3.95
C SER A 207 -11.97 -18.71 -4.76
N THR A 208 -13.27 -18.48 -4.97
CA THR A 208 -14.11 -19.31 -5.85
C THR A 208 -14.17 -18.68 -7.23
N ILE A 209 -14.04 -19.50 -8.28
CA ILE A 209 -14.26 -19.06 -9.66
C ILE A 209 -15.73 -18.64 -9.82
N ASP A 210 -15.96 -17.47 -10.41
CA ASP A 210 -17.33 -16.99 -10.67
C ASP A 210 -17.93 -17.75 -11.86
N PRO A 211 -19.22 -18.11 -11.85
CA PRO A 211 -19.87 -18.76 -12.98
C PRO A 211 -19.75 -18.01 -14.32
N HIS A 212 -19.57 -16.69 -14.29
CA HIS A 212 -19.39 -15.84 -15.49
C HIS A 212 -17.91 -15.65 -15.87
N SER A 213 -17.02 -16.50 -15.35
CA SER A 213 -15.62 -16.50 -15.77
C SER A 213 -15.49 -17.10 -17.16
N ILE A 214 -14.58 -16.56 -17.96
CA ILE A 214 -14.32 -17.00 -19.33
C ILE A 214 -13.18 -18.02 -19.30
N VAL A 215 -13.39 -19.19 -19.89
CA VAL A 215 -12.36 -20.25 -19.96
C VAL A 215 -11.78 -20.26 -21.37
N VAL A 216 -10.48 -19.94 -21.49
CA VAL A 216 -9.70 -20.09 -22.71
C VAL A 216 -8.96 -21.43 -22.67
N ILE A 217 -9.23 -22.28 -23.65
CA ILE A 217 -8.70 -23.64 -23.73
C ILE A 217 -7.54 -23.64 -24.74
N ASP A 218 -6.41 -24.25 -24.37
CA ASP A 218 -5.22 -24.36 -25.22
C ASP A 218 -4.71 -22.99 -25.75
N PRO A 219 -4.33 -22.05 -24.87
CA PRO A 219 -4.04 -20.66 -25.24
C PRO A 219 -2.68 -20.49 -25.95
N LEU A 220 -1.78 -21.47 -25.89
CA LEU A 220 -0.39 -21.29 -26.33
C LEU A 220 -0.23 -20.85 -27.79
N PRO A 221 -1.00 -21.37 -28.77
CA PRO A 221 -0.89 -20.92 -30.16
C PRO A 221 -1.35 -19.46 -30.38
N LYS A 222 -2.10 -18.87 -29.43
CA LYS A 222 -2.66 -17.52 -29.50
C LYS A 222 -2.29 -16.67 -28.28
N ALA A 223 -1.18 -16.97 -27.59
CA ALA A 223 -0.82 -16.30 -26.34
C ALA A 223 -0.74 -14.77 -26.49
N ASP A 224 -0.09 -14.29 -27.56
CA ASP A 224 0.02 -12.86 -27.86
C ASP A 224 -1.34 -12.20 -28.10
N ALA A 225 -2.26 -12.87 -28.81
CA ALA A 225 -3.61 -12.36 -29.06
C ALA A 225 -4.45 -12.29 -27.78
N ILE A 226 -4.27 -13.25 -26.86
CA ILE A 226 -4.93 -13.24 -25.56
C ILE A 226 -4.38 -12.09 -24.69
N ASP A 227 -3.07 -11.88 -24.72
CA ASP A 227 -2.45 -10.74 -24.03
C ASP A 227 -2.96 -9.41 -24.59
N GLU A 228 -3.10 -9.31 -25.91
CA GLU A 228 -3.67 -8.15 -26.59
C GLU A 228 -5.13 -7.92 -26.17
N LEU A 229 -5.99 -8.95 -26.22
CA LEU A 229 -7.39 -8.87 -25.78
C LEU A 229 -7.48 -8.39 -24.32
N VAL A 230 -6.73 -9.03 -23.41
CA VAL A 230 -6.72 -8.65 -21.99
C VAL A 230 -6.28 -7.20 -21.79
N SER A 231 -5.32 -6.72 -22.57
CA SER A 231 -4.86 -5.32 -22.50
C SER A 231 -5.91 -4.30 -22.94
N LYS A 232 -6.86 -4.70 -23.80
CA LYS A 232 -7.97 -3.84 -24.27
C LYS A 232 -9.13 -3.79 -23.30
N LEU A 233 -9.22 -4.74 -22.35
CA LEU A 233 -10.32 -4.79 -21.39
C LEU A 233 -10.25 -3.61 -20.41
N LYS A 234 -11.38 -2.92 -20.25
CA LYS A 234 -11.58 -1.90 -19.19
C LYS A 234 -12.03 -2.49 -17.87
N THR A 235 -12.39 -3.78 -17.87
CA THR A 235 -12.71 -4.54 -16.67
C THR A 235 -11.45 -5.23 -16.16
N PRO A 236 -11.06 -5.03 -14.89
CA PRO A 236 -9.93 -5.76 -14.33
C PRO A 236 -10.21 -7.26 -14.29
N VAL A 237 -9.21 -8.08 -14.67
CA VAL A 237 -9.33 -9.53 -14.76
C VAL A 237 -8.17 -10.24 -14.06
N TYR A 238 -8.44 -11.44 -13.53
CA TYR A 238 -7.43 -12.40 -13.10
C TYR A 238 -7.27 -13.53 -14.11
N ARG A 239 -6.12 -14.20 -14.07
CA ARG A 239 -5.69 -15.36 -14.85
C ARG A 239 -5.54 -16.54 -13.91
N TYR A 240 -6.20 -17.65 -14.22
CA TYR A 240 -5.98 -18.93 -13.56
C TYR A 240 -5.42 -19.92 -14.57
N GLU A 241 -4.20 -20.40 -14.34
CA GLU A 241 -3.63 -21.49 -15.12
C GLU A 241 -4.05 -22.84 -14.53
N CYS A 242 -4.91 -23.58 -15.24
CA CYS A 242 -5.34 -24.90 -14.81
C CYS A 242 -4.17 -25.88 -14.93
N ARG A 243 -3.77 -26.47 -13.80
CA ARG A 243 -2.68 -27.46 -13.75
C ARG A 243 -3.11 -28.85 -14.20
N THR A 244 -4.40 -29.15 -14.16
CA THR A 244 -4.93 -30.48 -14.50
C THR A 244 -5.01 -30.64 -16.00
N LYS A 245 -4.16 -31.51 -16.55
CA LYS A 245 -4.11 -31.80 -17.99
C LYS A 245 -5.38 -32.52 -18.43
N ARG A 246 -6.02 -32.04 -19.49
CA ARG A 246 -6.98 -32.88 -20.24
C ARG A 246 -6.19 -33.94 -21.00
N PRO A 247 -6.65 -35.20 -21.05
CA PRO A 247 -6.08 -36.17 -21.98
C PRO A 247 -6.30 -35.62 -23.39
N ASN A 248 -5.20 -35.25 -24.07
CA ASN A 248 -5.12 -34.69 -25.44
C ASN A 248 -4.99 -33.17 -25.60
N ALA A 249 -4.83 -32.37 -24.53
CA ALA A 249 -4.56 -30.91 -24.67
C ALA A 249 -3.05 -30.59 -24.65
N SER A 250 -2.58 -29.75 -25.58
CA SER A 250 -1.21 -29.22 -25.59
C SER A 250 -1.05 -28.07 -24.60
N ASN A 251 -0.85 -28.41 -23.32
CA ASN A 251 -0.56 -27.50 -22.20
C ASN A 251 -1.72 -26.61 -21.71
N ARG A 252 -1.42 -25.84 -20.67
CA ARG A 252 -2.26 -25.28 -19.60
C ARG A 252 -3.48 -24.51 -20.11
N ASP A 253 -4.69 -24.87 -19.67
CA ASP A 253 -5.89 -24.04 -19.89
C ASP A 253 -5.76 -22.73 -19.09
N LEU A 254 -6.23 -21.63 -19.65
CA LEU A 254 -6.24 -20.31 -19.04
C LEU A 254 -7.68 -19.87 -18.77
N VAL A 255 -8.04 -19.61 -17.51
CA VAL A 255 -9.34 -19.01 -17.16
C VAL A 255 -9.16 -17.53 -16.87
N ILE A 256 -9.89 -16.69 -17.60
CA ILE A 256 -10.02 -15.25 -17.38
C ILE A 256 -11.20 -15.03 -16.44
N ILE A 257 -10.94 -14.46 -15.27
CA ILE A 257 -11.93 -14.27 -14.21
C ILE A 257 -12.12 -12.77 -13.99
N PRO A 258 -13.31 -12.20 -14.23
CA PRO A 258 -13.55 -10.79 -13.94
C PRO A 258 -13.31 -10.53 -12.45
N ALA A 259 -12.45 -9.58 -12.13
CA ALA A 259 -11.95 -9.41 -10.78
C ALA A 259 -13.01 -8.93 -9.78
N LEU A 260 -14.13 -8.41 -10.29
CA LEU A 260 -15.32 -8.01 -9.54
C LEU A 260 -16.57 -8.78 -9.97
N ALA A 261 -16.46 -9.97 -10.55
CA ALA A 261 -17.59 -10.69 -11.16
C ALA A 261 -18.87 -10.74 -10.27
N ARG A 262 -18.69 -11.01 -8.96
CA ARG A 262 -19.79 -11.03 -7.97
C ARG A 262 -20.54 -9.71 -7.75
N MET A 263 -19.94 -8.59 -8.17
CA MET A 263 -20.46 -7.23 -8.01
C MET A 263 -20.88 -6.60 -9.35
N MET A 264 -20.61 -7.26 -10.47
CA MET A 264 -20.98 -6.78 -11.80
C MET A 264 -22.47 -7.02 -12.05
N LYS A 265 -23.09 -6.16 -12.87
CA LYS A 265 -24.47 -6.40 -13.31
C LYS A 265 -24.46 -7.49 -14.41
N PRO A 266 -25.57 -8.22 -14.59
CA PRO A 266 -25.67 -9.22 -15.65
C PRO A 266 -25.32 -8.69 -17.04
N ALA A 267 -25.77 -7.47 -17.40
CA ALA A 267 -25.46 -6.84 -18.69
C ALA A 267 -23.95 -6.61 -18.88
N ASP A 268 -23.24 -6.17 -17.84
CA ASP A 268 -21.79 -5.94 -17.91
C ASP A 268 -21.02 -7.27 -18.11
N LEU A 269 -21.57 -8.38 -17.63
CA LEU A 269 -21.02 -9.73 -17.80
C LEU A 269 -21.30 -10.25 -19.22
N GLU A 270 -22.48 -9.98 -19.78
CA GLU A 270 -22.84 -10.31 -21.17
C GLU A 270 -22.00 -9.52 -22.17
N ASP A 271 -21.76 -8.23 -21.93
CA ASP A 271 -20.89 -7.39 -22.76
C ASP A 271 -19.44 -7.89 -22.74
N LEU A 272 -18.92 -8.26 -21.56
CA LEU A 272 -17.59 -8.84 -21.42
C LEU A 272 -17.47 -10.17 -22.16
N PHE A 273 -18.49 -11.04 -22.04
CA PHE A 273 -18.54 -12.30 -22.76
C PHE A 273 -18.54 -12.09 -24.28
N SER A 274 -19.39 -11.17 -24.77
CA SER A 274 -19.51 -10.84 -26.20
C SER A 274 -18.21 -10.26 -26.78
N ALA A 275 -17.52 -9.41 -26.02
CA ALA A 275 -16.22 -8.87 -26.42
C ALA A 275 -15.19 -9.99 -26.61
N CYS A 276 -15.15 -10.97 -25.70
CA CYS A 276 -14.22 -12.09 -25.80
C CYS A 276 -14.59 -13.10 -26.91
N GLU A 277 -15.89 -13.32 -27.17
CA GLU A 277 -16.35 -14.21 -28.25
C GLU A 277 -16.01 -13.65 -29.65
N SER A 278 -16.00 -12.32 -29.81
CA SER A 278 -15.69 -11.68 -31.09
C SER A 278 -14.22 -11.78 -31.52
N GLU A 279 -13.31 -12.13 -30.60
CA GLU A 279 -11.86 -12.26 -30.88
C GLU A 279 -11.34 -13.73 -30.89
N THR A 280 -12.21 -14.72 -30.65
CA THR A 280 -11.87 -16.16 -30.74
C THR A 280 -11.93 -16.73 -32.16
#